data_AF-A0A6H5L141-F1
#
_entry.id   AF-A0A6H5L141-F1
#
_cell.length_a   1.000
_cell.length_b   1.000
_cell.length_c   1.000
_cell.angle_alpha   90.00
_cell.angle_beta   90.00
_cell.angle_gamma   90.00
#
_symmetry.space_group_name_H-M   'P 1'
#
loop_
_entity.id
_entity.type
_entity.pdbx_description
1 polymer ?
#
loop_
_entity_poly.entity_id
_entity_poly.type
_entity_poly.pdbx_seq_one_letter_code
_entity_poly.pdbx_strand_id
1 'polypeptide(L)'
;MTPDGVLFLLPAYQMYKALEAGYQMGLESLNENLGEVRAELVFAQRLLQFKPPLEELRASYYRDTKKFVSIPNFFEGFGNVKVYHKMAAANSESLLRVYEKAEGIFERLAALVETYKGWTVLGQVDLDRFVDSHVATAQEFEENFKAVKIRRREAEKLPEIIKVVRTTPWFKKQDRFLSMMTKI
;
A
#
# COMPACT_ATOMS: atom_id res chain seq x y z
N MET A 1 25.18 11.88 47.14
CA MET A 1 24.78 10.91 46.10
C MET A 1 24.19 9.72 46.83
N THR A 2 22.87 9.65 46.93
CA THR A 2 22.19 8.49 47.50
C THR A 2 22.26 7.32 46.51
N PRO A 3 22.35 6.06 46.96
CA PRO A 3 22.44 4.87 46.10
C PRO A 3 21.18 4.62 45.25
N ASP A 4 20.09 5.32 45.56
CA ASP A 4 18.76 5.08 45.01
C ASP A 4 18.60 5.57 43.56
N GLY A 5 19.46 6.47 43.08
CA GLY A 5 19.35 7.08 41.75
C GLY A 5 19.54 6.11 40.57
N VAL A 6 20.21 4.98 40.78
CA VAL A 6 20.49 3.98 39.72
C VAL A 6 19.33 2.99 39.56
N LEU A 7 18.61 2.70 40.66
CA LEU A 7 17.50 1.74 40.68
C LEU A 7 16.24 2.26 39.96
N PHE A 8 16.01 3.59 39.95
CA PHE A 8 14.88 4.19 39.22
C PHE A 8 15.10 4.31 37.70
N LEU A 9 16.34 4.20 37.21
CA LEU A 9 16.68 4.33 35.79
C LEU A 9 16.55 3.00 35.02
N LEU A 10 16.76 1.87 35.70
CA LEU A 10 16.64 0.53 35.13
C LEU A 10 15.25 0.26 34.55
N PRO A 11 14.13 0.53 35.26
CA PRO A 11 12.79 0.36 34.71
C PRO A 11 12.50 1.23 33.49
N ALA A 12 12.91 2.50 33.50
CA ALA A 12 12.73 3.41 32.36
C ALA A 12 13.50 2.96 31.12
N TYR A 13 14.73 2.43 31.31
CA TYR A 13 15.55 1.89 30.24
C TYR A 13 14.96 0.61 29.62
N GLN A 14 14.44 -0.30 30.45
CA GLN A 14 13.77 -1.51 29.96
C GLN A 14 12.49 -1.17 29.19
N MET A 15 11.73 -0.17 29.66
CA MET A 15 10.55 0.33 28.95
C MET A 15 10.92 0.90 27.58
N TYR A 16 11.99 1.69 27.48
CA TYR A 16 12.48 2.18 26.19
C TYR A 16 12.83 1.04 25.24
N LYS A 17 13.56 0.01 25.70
CA LYS A 17 13.91 -1.15 24.86
C LYS A 17 12.69 -1.92 24.38
N ALA A 18 11.73 -2.16 25.26
CA ALA A 18 10.50 -2.85 24.91
C ALA A 18 9.71 -2.07 23.85
N LEU A 19 9.61 -0.75 24.02
CA LEU A 19 8.94 0.13 23.08
C LEU A 19 9.68 0.21 21.73
N GLU A 20 11.01 0.34 21.75
CA GLU A 20 11.84 0.40 20.54
C GLU A 20 11.73 -0.89 19.74
N ALA A 21 11.79 -2.06 20.40
CA ALA A 21 11.61 -3.33 19.72
C ALA A 21 10.22 -3.47 19.10
N GLY A 22 9.17 -3.04 19.81
CA GLY A 22 7.80 -3.00 19.28
C GLY A 22 7.65 -2.04 18.10
N TYR A 23 8.30 -0.88 18.17
CA TYR A 23 8.31 0.12 17.10
C TYR A 23 9.02 -0.40 15.85
N GLN A 24 10.19 -1.02 15.99
CA GLN A 24 10.94 -1.64 14.89
C GLN A 24 10.13 -2.75 14.20
N MET A 25 9.54 -3.66 14.98
CA MET A 25 8.68 -4.72 14.44
C MET A 25 7.45 -4.15 13.73
N GLY A 26 6.87 -3.07 14.28
CA GLY A 26 5.74 -2.39 13.66
C GLY A 26 6.09 -1.68 12.35
N LEU A 27 7.30 -1.11 12.25
CA LEU A 27 7.82 -0.54 11.00
C LEU A 27 8.01 -1.64 9.93
N GLU A 28 8.63 -2.76 10.30
CA GLU A 28 8.88 -3.86 9.35
C GLU A 28 7.60 -4.44 8.74
N SER A 29 6.53 -4.48 9.54
CA SER A 29 5.22 -5.01 9.18
C SER A 29 4.23 -3.93 8.72
N LEU A 30 4.63 -2.65 8.68
CA LEU A 30 3.71 -1.54 8.43
C LEU A 30 2.97 -1.70 7.10
N ASN A 31 3.69 -2.12 6.05
CA ASN A 31 3.14 -2.24 4.69
C ASN A 31 2.15 -3.41 4.56
N GLU A 32 2.24 -4.38 5.46
CA GLU A 32 1.33 -5.52 5.55
C GLU A 32 0.15 -5.23 6.49
N ASN A 33 0.33 -4.24 7.38
CA ASN A 33 -0.59 -3.90 8.47
C ASN A 33 -1.48 -2.69 8.21
N LEU A 34 -1.17 -1.90 7.17
CA LEU A 34 -2.08 -0.86 6.70
C LEU A 34 -3.39 -1.53 6.25
N GLY A 35 -4.52 -0.96 6.68
CA GLY A 35 -5.84 -1.56 6.49
C GLY A 35 -6.11 -1.97 5.04
N GLU A 36 -7.09 -2.85 4.82
CA GLU A 36 -7.42 -3.31 3.48
C GLU A 36 -7.79 -2.13 2.57
N VAL A 37 -6.89 -1.75 1.67
CA VAL A 37 -7.13 -0.72 0.66
C VAL A 37 -7.66 -1.40 -0.61
N ARG A 38 -8.92 -1.13 -0.94
CA ARG A 38 -9.54 -1.62 -2.17
C ARG A 38 -9.55 -0.50 -3.20
N ALA A 39 -9.10 -0.83 -4.41
CA ALA A 39 -9.18 0.04 -5.57
C ALA A 39 -9.75 -0.75 -6.75
N GLU A 40 -10.65 -0.10 -7.49
CA GLU A 40 -11.24 -0.65 -8.70
C GLU A 40 -10.48 -0.14 -9.92
N LEU A 41 -10.24 -1.01 -10.90
CA LEU A 41 -9.71 -0.60 -12.19
C LEU A 41 -10.89 -0.39 -13.15
N VAL A 42 -11.16 0.86 -13.51
CA VAL A 42 -12.35 1.27 -14.27
C VAL A 42 -11.94 1.87 -15.60
N PHE A 43 -12.66 1.50 -16.66
CA PHE A 43 -12.55 2.18 -17.96
C PHE A 43 -13.61 3.28 -18.05
N ALA A 44 -13.18 4.54 -17.95
CA ALA A 44 -14.06 5.70 -18.00
C ALA A 44 -13.42 6.82 -18.83
N GLN A 45 -14.25 7.61 -19.53
CA GLN A 45 -13.76 8.70 -20.41
C GLN A 45 -12.69 8.22 -21.42
N ARG A 46 -12.85 6.99 -21.93
CA ARG A 46 -11.90 6.34 -22.84
C ARG A 46 -10.50 6.10 -22.25
N LEU A 47 -10.37 6.13 -20.92
CA LEU A 47 -9.11 5.88 -20.22
C LEU A 47 -9.29 4.82 -19.13
N LEU A 48 -8.28 3.97 -18.99
CA LEU A 48 -8.20 2.99 -17.92
C LEU A 48 -7.56 3.64 -16.70
N GLN A 49 -8.28 3.69 -15.58
CA GLN A 49 -7.85 4.40 -14.37
C GLN A 49 -8.28 3.68 -13.10
N PHE A 50 -7.58 3.96 -11.99
CA PHE A 50 -7.99 3.49 -10.67
C PHE A 50 -9.08 4.37 -10.08
N LYS A 51 -9.96 3.74 -9.30
CA LYS A 51 -10.94 4.40 -8.43
C LYS A 51 -10.81 3.82 -7.01
N PRO A 52 -10.39 4.61 -6.00
CA PRO A 52 -9.91 5.99 -6.10
C PRO A 52 -8.58 6.10 -6.88
N PRO A 53 -8.21 7.30 -7.38
CA PRO A 53 -6.98 7.50 -8.15
C PRO A 53 -5.72 7.15 -7.35
N LEU A 54 -4.63 6.84 -8.06
CA LEU A 54 -3.39 6.34 -7.45
C LEU A 54 -2.78 7.35 -6.47
N GLU A 55 -2.93 8.64 -6.76
CA GLU A 55 -2.50 9.75 -5.92
C GLU A 55 -3.24 9.76 -4.57
N GLU A 56 -4.55 9.48 -4.58
CA GLU A 56 -5.36 9.41 -3.36
C GLU A 56 -5.00 8.18 -2.54
N LEU A 57 -4.79 7.03 -3.19
CA LEU A 57 -4.30 5.81 -2.54
C LEU A 57 -2.95 6.07 -1.86
N ARG A 58 -2.03 6.75 -2.56
CA ARG A 58 -0.71 7.13 -2.04
C ARG A 58 -0.82 8.12 -0.87
N ALA A 59 -1.68 9.12 -0.98
CA ALA A 59 -1.91 10.10 0.08
C ALA A 59 -2.51 9.46 1.33
N SER A 60 -3.47 8.53 1.18
CA SER A 60 -4.05 7.79 2.29
C SER A 60 -3.01 6.91 2.98
N TYR A 61 -2.24 6.15 2.19
CA TYR A 61 -1.16 5.29 2.68
C TYR A 61 -0.16 6.08 3.53
N TYR A 62 0.39 7.19 3.00
CA TYR A 62 1.40 7.97 3.73
C TYR A 62 0.85 8.71 4.94
N ARG A 63 -0.44 9.05 4.93
CA ARG A 63 -1.12 9.62 6.10
C ARG A 63 -1.10 8.62 7.25
N ASP A 64 -1.39 7.36 6.98
CA ASP A 64 -1.41 6.31 8.01
C ASP A 64 0.01 5.90 8.43
N THR A 65 0.97 5.85 7.50
CA THR A 65 2.40 5.72 7.83
C THR A 65 2.82 6.83 8.79
N LYS A 66 2.51 8.09 8.50
CA LYS A 66 2.87 9.23 9.34
C LYS A 66 2.28 9.13 10.75
N LYS A 67 1.02 8.69 10.88
CA LYS A 67 0.40 8.44 12.19
C LYS A 67 1.21 7.42 12.98
N PHE A 68 1.59 6.29 12.36
CA PHE A 68 2.38 5.26 13.01
C PHE A 68 3.77 5.76 13.43
N VAL A 69 4.47 6.45 12.52
CA VAL A 69 5.81 7.02 12.78
C VAL A 69 5.80 8.05 13.92
N SER A 70 4.66 8.71 14.14
CA SER A 70 4.50 9.70 15.20
C SER A 70 4.20 9.11 16.59
N ILE A 71 3.90 7.81 16.70
CA ILE A 71 3.54 7.16 17.98
C ILE A 71 4.57 7.45 19.10
N PRO A 72 5.90 7.34 18.88
CA PRO A 72 6.88 7.62 19.93
C PRO A 72 6.87 9.07 20.45
N ASN A 73 6.33 10.02 19.68
CA ASN A 73 6.25 11.43 20.06
C ASN A 73 5.05 11.75 20.97
N PHE A 74 4.08 10.85 21.06
CA PHE A 74 2.90 11.00 21.92
C PHE A 74 2.97 10.07 23.14
N PHE A 75 4.06 9.31 23.29
CA PHE A 75 4.24 8.40 24.40
C PHE A 75 4.75 9.14 25.64
N GLU A 76 3.90 9.30 26.64
CA GLU A 76 4.22 10.05 27.86
C GLU A 76 4.99 9.21 28.89
N GLY A 77 4.76 7.89 28.95
CA GLY A 77 5.58 6.92 29.69
C GLY A 77 5.97 7.29 31.14
N PHE A 78 6.98 6.60 31.68
CA PHE A 78 7.62 6.98 32.95
C PHE A 78 9.10 7.32 32.69
N GLY A 79 9.57 8.44 33.25
CA GLY A 79 10.94 8.92 33.06
C GLY A 79 11.03 10.10 32.09
N ASN A 80 12.15 10.22 31.37
CA ASN A 80 12.39 11.38 30.49
C ASN A 80 11.73 11.18 29.12
N VAL A 81 10.59 11.82 28.92
CA VAL A 81 9.79 11.80 27.68
C VAL A 81 10.61 12.11 26.42
N LYS A 82 11.64 12.96 26.54
CA LYS A 82 12.53 13.35 25.43
C LYS A 82 13.30 12.16 24.83
N VAL A 83 13.45 11.06 25.57
CA VAL A 83 14.12 9.85 25.09
C VAL A 83 13.25 9.14 24.04
N TYR A 84 11.93 9.08 24.26
CA TYR A 84 10.99 8.46 23.31
C TYR A 84 10.83 9.28 22.03
N HIS A 85 10.85 10.61 22.13
CA HIS A 85 10.76 11.50 20.96
C HIS A 85 11.95 11.35 19.99
N LYS A 86 13.11 10.87 20.48
CA LYS A 86 14.29 10.60 19.65
C LYS A 86 14.23 9.25 18.93
N MET A 87 13.31 8.36 19.31
CA MET A 87 13.22 6.99 18.80
C MET A 87 12.95 6.96 17.28
N ALA A 88 12.10 7.85 16.77
CA ALA A 88 11.82 7.91 15.33
C ALA A 88 13.08 8.25 14.52
N ALA A 89 13.89 9.20 15.00
CA ALA A 89 15.15 9.57 14.36
C ALA A 89 16.21 8.47 14.48
N ALA A 90 16.27 7.78 15.63
CA ALA A 90 17.17 6.66 15.85
C ALA A 90 16.88 5.46 14.92
N ASN A 91 15.64 5.32 14.46
CA ASN A 91 15.19 4.24 13.56
C ASN A 91 14.94 4.72 12.11
N SER A 92 15.63 5.79 11.69
CA SER A 92 15.49 6.39 10.36
C SER A 92 15.79 5.45 9.19
N GLU A 93 16.72 4.50 9.36
CA GLU A 93 17.00 3.48 8.33
C GLU A 93 15.80 2.54 8.11
N SER A 94 15.17 2.08 9.20
CA SER A 94 13.95 1.26 9.12
C SER A 94 12.80 2.03 8.48
N LEU A 95 12.69 3.33 8.76
CA LEU A 95 11.72 4.21 8.08
C LEU A 95 11.97 4.27 6.58
N LEU A 96 13.23 4.47 6.15
CA LEU A 96 13.58 4.51 4.73
C LEU A 96 13.13 3.24 4.01
N ARG A 97 13.41 2.07 4.58
CA ARG A 97 13.00 0.77 4.01
C ARG A 97 11.48 0.63 3.88
N VAL A 98 10.70 1.21 4.79
CA VAL A 98 9.23 1.24 4.70
C VAL A 98 8.79 2.04 3.47
N TYR A 99 9.37 3.24 3.27
CA TYR A 99 9.07 4.08 2.11
C TYR A 99 9.48 3.42 0.79
N GLU A 100 10.65 2.78 0.72
CA GLU A 100 11.09 2.03 -0.46
C GLU A 100 10.14 0.90 -0.81
N LYS A 101 9.74 0.09 0.19
CA LYS A 101 8.75 -0.97 -0.01
C LYS A 101 7.39 -0.41 -0.44
N ALA A 102 7.00 0.77 0.06
CA ALA A 102 5.76 1.44 -0.33
C ALA A 102 5.77 1.81 -1.81
N GLU A 103 6.86 2.42 -2.27
CA GLU A 103 7.03 2.80 -3.67
C GLU A 103 6.98 1.59 -4.59
N GLY A 104 7.61 0.47 -4.20
CA GLY A 104 7.49 -0.79 -4.95
C GLY A 104 6.05 -1.32 -5.06
N ILE A 105 5.17 -1.04 -4.10
CA ILE A 105 3.73 -1.38 -4.20
C ILE A 105 3.05 -0.47 -5.23
N PHE A 106 3.32 0.84 -5.20
CA PHE A 106 2.72 1.79 -6.14
C PHE A 106 3.23 1.60 -7.58
N GLU A 107 4.50 1.24 -7.76
CA GLU A 107 5.05 0.86 -9.07
C GLU A 107 4.35 -0.37 -9.62
N ARG A 108 4.11 -1.40 -8.79
CA ARG A 108 3.35 -2.59 -9.18
C ARG A 108 1.89 -2.26 -9.53
N LEU A 109 1.26 -1.35 -8.80
CA LEU A 109 -0.09 -0.85 -9.14
C LEU A 109 -0.10 -0.12 -10.48
N ALA A 110 0.87 0.76 -10.74
CA ALA A 110 1.00 1.45 -12.01
C ALA A 110 1.24 0.48 -13.18
N ALA A 111 2.12 -0.51 -12.99
CA ALA A 111 2.39 -1.54 -13.99
C ALA A 111 1.16 -2.41 -14.30
N LEU A 112 0.27 -2.64 -13.33
CA LEU A 112 -1.01 -3.31 -13.59
C LEU A 112 -1.86 -2.53 -14.58
N VAL A 113 -1.96 -1.21 -14.44
CA VAL A 113 -2.71 -0.37 -15.41
C VAL A 113 -2.14 -0.55 -16.81
N GLU A 114 -0.82 -0.45 -16.97
CA GLU A 114 -0.17 -0.65 -18.28
C GLU A 114 -0.45 -2.03 -18.86
N THR A 115 -0.44 -3.08 -18.03
CA THR A 115 -0.76 -4.45 -18.44
C THR A 115 -2.18 -4.56 -19.00
N TYR A 116 -3.14 -3.84 -18.41
CA TYR A 116 -4.54 -3.88 -18.83
C TYR A 116 -4.92 -2.87 -19.92
N LYS A 117 -4.10 -1.84 -20.18
CA LYS A 117 -4.37 -0.85 -21.23
C LYS A 117 -4.62 -1.50 -22.60
N GLY A 118 -3.86 -2.52 -22.96
CA GLY A 118 -3.99 -3.25 -24.23
C GLY A 118 -5.38 -3.88 -24.45
N TRP A 119 -6.14 -4.14 -23.38
CA TRP A 119 -7.51 -4.67 -23.47
C TRP A 119 -8.55 -3.59 -23.76
N THR A 120 -8.19 -2.33 -23.57
CA THR A 120 -9.10 -1.19 -23.68
C THR A 120 -8.94 -0.39 -24.97
N VAL A 121 -7.96 -0.73 -25.83
CA VAL A 121 -7.56 0.03 -27.02
C VAL A 121 -8.74 0.33 -27.94
N LEU A 122 -9.62 -0.64 -28.18
CA LEU A 122 -10.82 -0.46 -29.02
C LEU A 122 -11.81 0.54 -28.43
N GLY A 123 -11.86 0.70 -27.10
CA GLY A 123 -12.68 1.71 -26.44
C GLY A 123 -12.07 3.11 -26.45
N GLN A 124 -10.80 3.26 -26.85
CA GLN A 124 -10.09 4.54 -26.90
C GLN A 124 -10.34 5.31 -28.20
N VAL A 125 -10.68 4.58 -29.26
CA VAL A 125 -10.93 5.13 -30.59
C VAL A 125 -12.42 5.32 -30.85
N ASP A 126 -12.73 6.16 -31.84
CA ASP A 126 -14.06 6.16 -32.45
C ASP A 126 -14.18 4.91 -33.33
N LEU A 127 -14.95 3.92 -32.86
CA LEU A 127 -15.05 2.62 -33.51
C LEU A 127 -15.66 2.71 -34.90
N ASP A 128 -16.70 3.52 -35.07
CA ASP A 128 -17.40 3.64 -36.35
C ASP A 128 -16.45 4.23 -37.40
N ARG A 129 -15.78 5.33 -37.06
CA ARG A 129 -14.79 5.93 -37.94
C ARG A 129 -13.58 5.03 -38.19
N PHE A 130 -13.13 4.27 -37.19
CA PHE A 130 -11.98 3.37 -37.31
C PHE A 130 -12.28 2.21 -38.25
N VAL A 131 -13.47 1.63 -38.16
CA VAL A 131 -13.92 0.56 -39.06
C VAL A 131 -14.07 1.09 -40.48
N ASP A 132 -14.73 2.24 -40.66
CA ASP A 132 -14.93 2.86 -41.99
C ASP A 132 -13.62 3.15 -42.73
N SER A 133 -12.54 3.47 -42.01
CA SER A 133 -11.25 3.80 -42.63
C SER A 133 -10.31 2.61 -42.84
N HIS A 134 -10.52 1.47 -42.15
CA HIS A 134 -9.60 0.32 -42.17
C HIS A 134 -10.21 -0.98 -42.66
N VAL A 135 -11.53 -1.05 -42.84
CA VAL A 135 -12.23 -2.25 -43.30
C VAL A 135 -12.94 -1.92 -44.61
N ALA A 136 -12.34 -2.28 -45.74
CA ALA A 136 -12.88 -1.97 -47.06
C ALA A 136 -13.60 -3.18 -47.69
N THR A 137 -13.25 -4.40 -47.29
CA THR A 137 -13.80 -5.63 -47.89
C THR A 137 -14.54 -6.50 -46.87
N ALA A 138 -15.49 -7.31 -47.38
CA ALA A 138 -16.21 -8.28 -46.56
C ALA A 138 -15.27 -9.35 -45.95
N GLN A 139 -14.15 -9.67 -46.61
CA GLN A 139 -13.17 -10.61 -46.09
C GLN A 139 -12.42 -10.04 -44.88
N GLU A 140 -11.91 -8.80 -44.98
CA GLU A 140 -11.26 -8.10 -43.87
C GLU A 140 -12.19 -7.97 -42.67
N PHE A 141 -13.48 -7.69 -42.91
CA PHE A 141 -14.48 -7.63 -41.86
C PHE A 141 -14.60 -8.97 -41.13
N GLU A 142 -14.74 -10.08 -41.85
CA GLU A 142 -14.89 -11.42 -41.26
C GLU A 142 -13.64 -11.84 -40.46
N GLU A 143 -12.43 -11.52 -40.96
CA GLU A 143 -11.17 -11.78 -40.28
C GLU A 143 -11.04 -10.96 -38.98
N ASN A 144 -11.32 -9.65 -39.04
CA ASN A 144 -11.31 -8.78 -37.86
C ASN A 144 -12.37 -9.20 -36.84
N PHE A 145 -13.56 -9.59 -37.29
CA PHE A 145 -14.64 -10.04 -36.41
C PHE A 145 -14.28 -11.35 -35.69
N LYS A 146 -13.60 -12.28 -36.37
CA LYS A 146 -13.02 -13.49 -35.74
C LYS A 146 -11.98 -13.13 -34.69
N ALA A 147 -11.09 -12.18 -34.97
CA ALA A 147 -10.09 -11.72 -34.00
C ALA A 147 -10.73 -11.13 -32.73
N VAL A 148 -11.77 -10.31 -32.88
CA VAL A 148 -12.54 -9.75 -31.74
C VAL A 148 -13.19 -10.86 -30.91
N LYS A 149 -13.77 -11.89 -31.55
CA LYS A 149 -14.35 -13.05 -30.84
C LYS A 149 -13.31 -13.81 -30.01
N ILE A 150 -12.10 -14.02 -30.56
CA ILE A 150 -10.99 -14.65 -29.83
C ILE A 150 -10.62 -13.77 -28.63
N ARG A 151 -10.42 -12.48 -28.85
CA ARG A 151 -10.05 -11.53 -27.79
C ARG A 151 -11.10 -11.46 -26.67
N ARG A 152 -12.39 -11.53 -27.00
CA ARG A 152 -13.48 -11.64 -26.00
C ARG A 152 -13.35 -12.88 -25.13
N ARG A 153 -13.10 -14.05 -25.73
CA ARG A 153 -12.92 -15.31 -24.98
C ARG A 153 -11.68 -15.29 -24.08
N GLU A 154 -10.64 -14.57 -24.47
CA GLU A 154 -9.47 -14.37 -23.61
C GLU A 154 -9.76 -13.41 -22.46
N ALA A 155 -10.56 -12.36 -22.69
CA ALA A 155 -10.97 -11.40 -21.67
C ALA A 155 -11.81 -12.05 -20.56
N GLU A 156 -12.63 -13.05 -20.91
CA GLU A 156 -13.42 -13.85 -19.93
C GLU A 156 -12.53 -14.66 -18.96
N LYS A 157 -11.24 -14.85 -19.27
CA LYS A 157 -10.28 -15.54 -18.39
C LYS A 157 -9.52 -14.60 -17.46
N LEU A 158 -9.73 -13.28 -17.57
CA LEU A 158 -9.04 -12.31 -16.74
C LEU A 158 -9.51 -12.42 -15.29
N PRO A 159 -8.59 -12.27 -14.31
CA PRO A 159 -8.95 -12.33 -12.91
C PRO A 159 -9.82 -11.13 -12.51
N GLU A 160 -10.93 -11.37 -11.82
CA GLU A 160 -11.80 -10.31 -11.28
C GLU A 160 -11.13 -9.52 -10.15
N ILE A 161 -10.24 -10.19 -9.38
CA ILE A 161 -9.59 -9.62 -8.21
C ILE A 161 -8.10 -9.92 -8.25
N ILE A 162 -7.27 -8.88 -8.13
CA ILE A 162 -5.81 -8.97 -8.08
C ILE A 162 -5.32 -8.49 -6.71
N LYS A 163 -4.69 -9.37 -5.95
CA LYS A 163 -4.08 -9.02 -4.65
C LYS A 163 -2.64 -8.58 -4.86
N VAL A 164 -2.35 -7.31 -4.57
CA VAL A 164 -1.00 -6.74 -4.75
C VAL A 164 -0.12 -6.97 -3.52
N VAL A 165 -0.69 -6.95 -2.31
CA VAL A 165 0.03 -7.18 -1.05
C VAL A 165 -0.44 -8.49 -0.40
N ARG A 166 0.50 -9.27 0.12
CA ARG A 166 0.22 -10.54 0.83
C ARG A 166 -0.02 -10.22 2.31
N THR A 167 -1.26 -10.35 2.78
CA THR A 167 -1.55 -10.28 4.22
C THR A 167 -1.03 -11.54 4.88
N THR A 168 -0.12 -11.39 5.83
CA THR A 168 0.47 -12.49 6.58
C THR A 168 -0.28 -12.73 7.91
N PRO A 169 -0.28 -13.96 8.48
CA PRO A 169 -1.24 -14.36 9.53
C PRO A 169 -1.00 -13.81 10.96
N TRP A 170 0.04 -13.02 11.20
CA TRP A 170 0.52 -12.69 12.57
C TRP A 170 -0.37 -11.69 13.35
N PHE A 171 -1.40 -11.15 12.70
CA PHE A 171 -2.28 -10.07 13.18
C PHE A 171 -2.92 -10.28 14.57
N LYS A 172 -3.15 -11.52 15.04
CA LYS A 172 -3.80 -11.74 16.35
C LYS A 172 -2.94 -11.36 17.57
N LYS A 173 -1.62 -11.18 17.41
CA LYS A 173 -0.71 -10.83 18.52
C LYS A 173 -0.49 -9.33 18.68
N GLN A 174 -0.56 -8.56 17.60
CA GLN A 174 -0.25 -7.13 17.56
C GLN A 174 -1.34 -6.25 18.18
N ASP A 175 -2.60 -6.67 18.06
CA ASP A 175 -3.76 -5.99 18.64
C ASP A 175 -3.66 -5.94 20.18
N ARG A 176 -3.07 -6.97 20.82
CA ARG A 176 -2.78 -6.94 22.26
C ARG A 176 -1.70 -5.93 22.63
N PHE A 177 -0.69 -5.73 21.79
CA PHE A 177 0.42 -4.82 22.10
C PHE A 177 0.01 -3.36 21.90
N LEU A 178 -0.66 -3.04 20.79
CA LEU A 178 -1.20 -1.70 20.56
C LEU A 178 -2.28 -1.33 21.59
N SER A 179 -3.14 -2.28 21.98
CA SER A 179 -4.12 -2.09 23.07
C SER A 179 -3.47 -1.88 24.44
N MET A 180 -2.29 -2.47 24.68
CA MET A 180 -1.51 -2.26 25.91
C MET A 180 -0.82 -0.89 25.94
N MET A 181 -0.38 -0.40 24.78
CA MET A 181 0.31 0.89 24.62
C MET A 181 -0.61 2.11 24.64
N THR A 182 -1.92 1.92 24.36
CA THR A 182 -2.93 2.99 24.38
C THR A 182 -3.70 3.09 25.69
N LYS A 183 -3.44 2.18 26.64
CA LYS A 183 -4.11 2.11 27.96
C LYS A 183 -3.18 2.43 29.13
N ILE A 184 -1.93 2.82 28.85
CA ILE A 184 -0.97 3.36 29.82
C ILE A 184 -0.85 4.85 29.54
#